data_AF-A0A9D6G064-F1
#
_entry.id   AF-A0A9D6G064-F1
#
_cell.length_a   1.000
_cell.length_b   1.000
_cell.length_c   1.000
_cell.angle_alpha   90.00
_cell.angle_beta   90.00
_cell.angle_gamma   90.00
#
_symmetry.space_group_name_H-M   'P 1'
#
loop_
_entity.id
_entity.type
_entity.pdbx_description
1 polymer ?
#
loop_
_entity_poly.entity_id
_entity_poly.type
_entity_poly.pdbx_seq_one_letter_code
_entity_poly.pdbx_strand_id
1 'polypeptide(L)'
;MAKSLHARPGRGTWLALALVGALAGGCAQAPMKQSGTHIGPEAAPAPGAIPAPVQVSPVLPKPRPTPKPETYSVVVNGVKVQELLFAVARDARLNIDIHPGISGVVTLNAIDQT
;
A
#
# COMPACT_ATOMS: atom_id res chain seq x y z
N MET A 1 61.09 39.18 10.59
CA MET A 1 59.89 38.35 10.84
C MET A 1 58.65 39.09 10.34
N ALA A 2 57.74 38.37 9.69
CA ALA A 2 56.98 38.83 8.54
C ALA A 2 55.87 39.87 8.81
N LYS A 3 55.76 40.83 7.89
CA LYS A 3 54.78 41.92 7.84
C LYS A 3 53.44 41.36 7.33
N SER A 4 52.45 41.26 8.21
CA SER A 4 51.10 40.78 7.87
C SER A 4 50.35 41.84 7.03
N LEU A 5 50.30 41.65 5.71
CA LEU A 5 49.41 42.39 4.83
C LEU A 5 47.99 41.83 4.95
N HIS A 6 47.17 42.42 5.81
CA HIS A 6 45.72 42.27 5.73
C HIS A 6 45.23 43.15 4.56
N ALA A 7 45.06 42.55 3.38
CA ALA A 7 44.43 43.19 2.24
C ALA A 7 43.01 43.64 2.64
N ARG A 8 42.79 44.96 2.74
CA ARG A 8 41.48 45.52 3.07
C ARG A 8 40.55 45.27 1.88
N PRO A 9 39.44 44.53 2.03
CA PRO A 9 38.51 44.32 0.92
C PRO A 9 38.00 45.69 0.43
N GLY A 10 38.11 45.92 -0.88
CA GLY A 10 37.72 47.18 -1.51
C GLY A 10 36.22 47.40 -1.42
N ARG A 11 35.76 48.66 -1.54
CA ARG A 11 34.32 49.02 -1.50
C ARG A 11 33.48 48.19 -2.50
N GLY A 12 34.06 47.81 -3.64
CA GLY A 12 33.43 46.92 -4.62
C GLY A 12 33.20 45.48 -4.12
N THR A 13 34.10 44.95 -3.29
CA THR A 13 33.95 43.62 -2.68
C THR A 13 32.82 43.60 -1.66
N TRP A 14 32.65 44.69 -0.90
CA TRP A 14 31.52 44.87 0.02
C TRP A 14 30.19 45.01 -0.71
N LEU A 15 30.16 45.77 -1.81
CA LEU A 15 28.98 45.91 -2.66
C LEU A 15 28.58 44.58 -3.32
N ALA A 16 29.55 43.80 -3.81
CA ALA A 16 29.31 42.48 -4.38
C ALA A 16 28.78 41.48 -3.33
N LEU A 17 29.33 41.49 -2.12
CA LEU A 17 28.87 40.62 -1.02
C LEU A 17 27.44 40.99 -0.58
N ALA A 18 27.13 42.28 -0.49
CA ALA A 18 25.79 42.77 -0.18
C ALA A 18 24.77 42.38 -1.26
N LEU A 19 25.15 42.48 -2.54
CA LEU A 19 24.31 42.09 -3.65
C LEU A 19 24.02 40.58 -3.64
N VAL A 20 25.04 39.74 -3.45
CA VAL A 20 24.87 38.27 -3.35
C VAL A 20 24.01 37.88 -2.16
N GLY A 21 24.16 38.55 -1.00
CA GLY A 21 23.31 38.32 0.17
C GLY A 21 21.84 38.67 -0.07
N ALA A 22 21.57 39.75 -0.81
CA ALA A 22 20.20 40.15 -1.16
C ALA A 22 19.53 39.17 -2.13
N LEU A 23 20.28 38.58 -3.07
CA LEU A 23 19.77 37.59 -4.03
C LEU A 23 19.51 36.20 -3.40
N ALA A 24 20.12 35.88 -2.25
CA ALA A 24 19.97 34.58 -1.59
C ALA A 24 18.70 34.44 -0.71
N GLY A 25 17.94 35.50 -0.48
CA GLY A 25 16.75 35.49 0.40
C GLY A 25 15.47 34.90 -0.19
N GLY A 26 15.46 34.48 -1.47
CA GLY A 26 14.25 34.11 -2.20
C GLY A 26 13.74 32.67 -2.00
N CYS A 27 14.46 31.80 -1.31
CA CYS A 27 14.15 30.36 -1.24
C CYS A 27 13.50 29.89 0.08
N ALA A 28 12.98 30.79 0.91
CA ALA A 28 12.29 30.40 2.14
C ALA A 28 10.79 30.18 1.89
N GLN A 29 10.33 28.94 2.09
CA GLN A 29 8.90 28.61 2.11
C GLN A 29 8.21 29.28 3.31
N ALA A 30 7.10 29.97 3.07
CA ALA A 30 6.28 30.54 4.15
C ALA A 30 5.75 29.39 5.03
N PRO A 31 5.76 29.53 6.37
CA PRO A 31 5.22 28.50 7.26
C PRO A 31 3.74 28.25 6.90
N MET A 32 3.40 26.99 6.61
CA MET A 32 2.03 26.62 6.29
C MET A 32 1.14 26.88 7.51
N LYS A 33 0.11 27.70 7.32
CA LYS A 33 -0.92 27.92 8.32
C LYS A 33 -1.70 26.62 8.51
N GLN A 34 -1.54 25.98 9.66
CA GLN A 34 -2.33 24.79 10.01
C GLN A 34 -3.82 25.14 9.91
N SER A 35 -4.62 24.29 9.27
CA SER A 35 -6.05 24.54 9.18
C SER A 35 -6.67 24.38 10.57
N GLY A 36 -7.60 25.27 10.92
CA GLY A 36 -8.33 25.20 12.19
C GLY A 36 -9.30 24.02 12.29
N THR A 37 -9.31 23.14 11.29
CA THR A 37 -10.14 21.93 11.19
C THR A 37 -9.37 20.65 11.48
N HIS A 38 -8.04 20.72 11.70
CA HIS A 38 -7.29 19.60 12.24
C HIS A 38 -7.45 19.50 13.76
N ILE A 39 -7.33 18.28 14.29
CA ILE A 39 -7.40 17.98 15.73
C ILE A 39 -6.33 18.80 16.47
N GLY A 40 -6.76 19.85 17.17
CA GLY A 40 -5.97 20.50 18.21
C GLY A 40 -6.00 19.67 19.50
N PRO A 41 -5.19 20.00 20.51
CA PRO A 41 -5.35 19.41 21.83
C PRO A 41 -6.80 19.63 22.29
N GLU A 42 -7.55 18.53 22.34
CA GLU A 42 -8.96 18.54 22.73
C GLU A 42 -9.06 19.08 24.15
N ALA A 43 -9.86 20.13 24.34
CA ALA A 43 -10.21 20.57 25.68
C ALA A 43 -10.89 19.39 26.38
N ALA A 44 -10.38 18.98 27.54
CA ALA A 44 -10.89 17.84 28.27
C ALA A 44 -12.42 17.94 28.39
N PRO A 45 -13.18 16.93 27.93
CA PRO A 45 -14.63 16.94 28.05
C PRO A 45 -15.02 17.12 29.53
N ALA A 46 -16.10 17.87 29.78
CA ALA A 46 -16.69 17.94 31.11
C ALA A 46 -16.93 16.50 31.63
N PRO A 47 -16.74 16.20 32.93
CA PRO A 47 -16.94 14.87 33.47
C PRO A 47 -18.38 14.39 33.24
N GLY A 48 -18.60 13.68 32.14
CA GLY A 48 -19.83 12.98 31.84
C GLY A 48 -19.77 11.58 32.46
N ALA A 49 -20.92 11.06 32.87
CA ALA A 49 -21.03 9.67 33.31
C ALA A 49 -20.84 8.74 32.10
N ILE A 50 -19.59 8.28 31.87
CA ILE A 50 -19.29 7.28 30.83
C ILE A 50 -19.97 5.96 31.24
N PRO A 51 -20.88 5.40 30.42
CA PRO A 51 -21.48 4.10 30.70
C PRO A 51 -20.41 3.03 30.82
N ALA A 52 -20.57 2.11 31.77
CA ALA A 52 -19.63 1.02 31.96
C ALA A 52 -19.51 0.17 30.67
N PRO A 53 -18.31 -0.26 30.28
CA PRO A 53 -18.12 -1.16 29.15
C PRO A 53 -18.95 -2.43 29.30
N VAL A 54 -19.59 -2.87 28.23
CA VAL A 54 -20.30 -4.16 28.20
C VAL A 54 -19.25 -5.28 28.24
N GLN A 55 -19.15 -5.96 29.37
CA GLN A 55 -18.19 -7.04 29.60
C GLN A 55 -18.69 -8.41 29.10
N VAL A 56 -19.94 -8.47 28.64
CA VAL A 56 -20.57 -9.73 28.23
C VAL A 56 -20.36 -9.92 26.74
N SER A 57 -19.47 -10.84 26.36
CA SER A 57 -19.38 -11.30 24.98
C SER A 57 -20.62 -12.15 24.64
N PRO A 58 -21.30 -11.89 23.51
CA PRO A 58 -22.42 -12.72 23.10
C PRO A 58 -21.95 -14.16 22.85
N VAL A 59 -22.71 -15.13 23.35
CA VAL A 59 -22.45 -16.54 23.09
C VAL A 59 -22.72 -16.81 21.61
N LEU A 60 -21.66 -17.03 20.85
CA LEU A 60 -21.77 -17.39 19.44
C LEU A 60 -22.21 -18.85 19.33
N PRO A 61 -23.12 -19.19 18.39
CA PRO A 61 -23.43 -20.57 18.09
C PRO A 61 -22.15 -21.28 17.60
N LYS A 62 -22.04 -22.58 17.89
CA LYS A 62 -20.92 -23.38 17.40
C LYS A 62 -20.85 -23.29 15.86
N PRO A 63 -19.66 -23.05 15.28
CA PRO A 63 -19.48 -23.08 13.83
C PRO A 63 -19.98 -24.40 13.24
N ARG A 64 -20.65 -24.32 12.10
CA ARG A 64 -21.03 -25.54 11.36
C ARG A 64 -19.79 -26.09 10.65
N PRO A 65 -19.53 -27.40 10.72
CA PRO A 65 -18.46 -28.01 9.93
C PRO A 65 -18.74 -27.81 8.43
N THR A 66 -17.77 -27.23 7.71
CA THR A 66 -17.79 -27.23 6.24
C THR A 66 -17.07 -28.48 5.76
N PRO A 67 -17.59 -29.19 4.74
CA PRO A 67 -16.87 -30.30 4.12
C PRO A 67 -15.52 -29.81 3.57
N LYS A 68 -14.50 -30.67 3.65
CA LYS A 68 -13.19 -30.37 3.08
C LYS A 68 -13.32 -30.26 1.56
N PRO A 69 -12.74 -29.23 0.92
CA PRO A 69 -12.75 -29.14 -0.54
C PRO A 69 -12.00 -30.31 -1.16
N GLU A 70 -12.54 -30.81 -2.27
CA GLU A 70 -11.90 -31.83 -3.10
C GLU A 70 -10.58 -31.30 -3.65
N THR A 71 -9.61 -32.19 -3.82
CA THR A 71 -8.24 -31.82 -4.20
C THR A 71 -7.82 -32.60 -5.44
N TYR A 72 -7.23 -31.91 -6.41
CA TYR A 72 -6.92 -32.45 -7.73
C TYR A 72 -5.45 -32.26 -8.09
N SER A 73 -4.93 -33.20 -8.89
CA SER A 73 -3.56 -33.15 -9.41
C SER A 73 -3.58 -33.21 -10.94
N VAL A 74 -2.96 -32.21 -11.57
CA VAL A 74 -2.93 -32.00 -13.02
C VAL A 74 -1.53 -31.59 -13.44
N VAL A 75 -0.92 -32.41 -14.30
CA VAL A 75 0.38 -32.09 -14.91
C VAL A 75 0.24 -32.21 -16.43
N VAL A 76 0.30 -31.08 -17.11
CA VAL A 76 0.18 -31.00 -18.57
C VAL A 76 1.21 -30.04 -19.15
N ASN A 77 1.65 -30.30 -20.37
CA ASN A 77 2.59 -29.46 -21.09
C ASN A 77 2.12 -29.27 -22.53
N GLY A 78 1.84 -28.03 -22.91
CA GLY A 78 1.49 -27.70 -24.29
C GLY A 78 0.12 -28.24 -24.74
N VAL A 79 -0.86 -28.33 -23.84
CA VAL A 79 -2.20 -28.87 -24.14
C VAL A 79 -3.19 -27.75 -24.43
N LYS A 80 -4.15 -27.95 -25.34
CA LYS A 80 -5.20 -26.96 -25.58
C LYS A 80 -6.08 -26.79 -24.33
N VAL A 81 -6.43 -25.55 -24.01
CA VAL A 81 -7.24 -25.25 -22.81
C VAL A 81 -8.59 -25.98 -22.81
N GLN A 82 -9.24 -26.17 -23.96
CA GLN A 82 -10.53 -26.87 -23.99
C GLN A 82 -10.38 -28.36 -23.63
N GLU A 83 -9.34 -29.01 -24.15
CA GLU A 83 -9.05 -30.43 -23.87
C GLU A 83 -8.76 -30.63 -22.37
N LEU A 84 -8.00 -29.72 -21.77
CA LEU A 84 -7.75 -29.70 -20.33
C LEU A 84 -9.04 -29.58 -19.53
N LEU A 85 -9.88 -28.58 -19.85
CA LEU A 85 -11.14 -28.33 -19.16
C LEU A 85 -12.12 -29.52 -19.28
N PHE A 86 -12.22 -30.13 -20.47
CA PHE A 86 -13.03 -31.34 -20.65
C PHE A 86 -12.50 -32.53 -19.85
N ALA A 87 -11.17 -32.72 -19.80
CA ALA A 87 -10.57 -33.80 -19.02
C ALA A 87 -10.82 -33.63 -17.52
N VAL A 88 -10.66 -32.40 -16.99
CA VAL A 88 -10.95 -32.07 -15.59
C VAL A 88 -12.43 -32.23 -15.27
N ALA A 89 -13.33 -31.75 -16.14
CA ALA A 89 -14.78 -31.90 -15.97
C ALA A 89 -15.18 -33.37 -15.83
N ARG A 90 -14.63 -34.23 -16.69
CA ARG A 90 -14.89 -35.68 -16.69
C ARG A 90 -14.43 -36.33 -15.40
N ASP A 91 -13.22 -36.01 -14.94
CA ASP A 91 -12.63 -36.61 -13.75
C ASP A 91 -13.36 -36.17 -12.47
N ALA A 92 -13.63 -34.86 -12.35
CA ALA A 92 -14.36 -34.28 -11.23
C ALA A 92 -15.90 -34.48 -11.30
N ARG A 93 -16.40 -35.12 -12.37
CA ARG A 93 -17.84 -35.32 -12.64
C ARG A 93 -18.63 -34.00 -12.62
N LEU A 94 -18.03 -32.94 -13.13
CA LEU A 94 -18.63 -31.61 -13.22
C LEU A 94 -19.25 -31.38 -14.60
N ASN A 95 -20.39 -30.68 -14.61
CA ASN A 95 -20.98 -30.17 -15.84
C ASN A 95 -20.36 -28.80 -16.13
N ILE A 96 -19.67 -28.67 -17.26
CA ILE A 96 -18.98 -27.43 -17.65
C ILE A 96 -19.40 -27.06 -19.07
N ASP A 97 -19.88 -25.83 -19.24
CA ASP A 97 -20.08 -25.20 -20.54
C ASP A 97 -18.85 -24.36 -20.90
N ILE A 98 -18.25 -24.63 -22.05
CA ILE A 98 -17.05 -23.92 -22.52
C ILE A 98 -17.45 -22.97 -23.64
N HIS A 99 -17.34 -21.67 -23.38
CA HIS A 99 -17.59 -20.65 -24.38
C HIS A 99 -16.55 -20.74 -25.52
N PRO A 100 -16.94 -20.63 -26.82
CA PRO A 100 -16.04 -20.82 -27.96
C PRO A 100 -14.87 -19.83 -28.03
N GLY A 101 -14.99 -18.68 -27.36
CA GLY A 101 -13.90 -17.70 -27.25
C GLY A 101 -12.75 -18.10 -26.32
N ILE A 102 -12.94 -19.12 -25.47
CA ILE A 102 -11.86 -19.62 -24.60
C ILE A 102 -10.93 -20.44 -25.48
N SER A 103 -9.69 -19.99 -25.68
CA SER A 103 -8.68 -20.64 -26.53
C SER A 103 -7.27 -20.40 -26.03
N GLY A 104 -6.32 -21.25 -26.46
CA GLY A 104 -4.92 -21.15 -26.07
C GLY A 104 -4.30 -22.51 -25.73
N VAL A 105 -2.98 -22.49 -25.58
CA VAL A 105 -2.17 -23.64 -25.17
C VAL A 105 -1.69 -23.39 -23.75
N VAL A 106 -1.80 -24.40 -22.89
CA VAL A 106 -1.53 -24.31 -21.45
C VAL A 106 -0.52 -25.39 -21.06
N THR A 107 0.44 -24.98 -20.23
CA THR A 107 1.30 -25.85 -19.43
C THR A 107 0.94 -25.60 -17.98
N LEU A 108 0.58 -26.63 -17.23
CA LEU A 108 0.12 -26.54 -15.85
C LEU A 108 0.74 -27.67 -15.04
N ASN A 109 1.23 -27.31 -13.85
CA ASN A 109 1.61 -28.25 -12.81
C ASN A 109 0.87 -27.85 -11.53
N ALA A 110 -0.17 -28.59 -11.20
CA ALA A 110 -0.95 -28.45 -9.97
C ALA A 110 -0.95 -29.80 -9.26
N ILE A 111 -0.45 -29.86 -8.04
CA ILE A 111 -0.44 -31.08 -7.22
C ILE A 111 -1.17 -30.76 -5.94
N ASP A 112 -2.14 -31.60 -5.60
CA ASP A 112 -2.99 -31.45 -4.43
C ASP A 112 -3.57 -30.03 -4.28
N GLN A 113 -4.16 -29.49 -5.35
CA GLN A 113 -4.78 -28.16 -5.37
C GLN A 113 -6.31 -28.21 -5.39
N THR A 114 -6.95 -27.19 -4.82
CA THR A 114 -8.41 -27.01 -4.76
C THR A 114 -8.92 -26.07 -5.83
#